data_AF-A0A7C8EF45-F1
#
_entry.id   AF-A0A7C8EF45-F1
#
_cell.length_a   1.000
_cell.length_b   1.000
_cell.length_c   1.000
_cell.angle_alpha   90.00
_cell.angle_beta   90.00
_cell.angle_gamma   90.00
#
_symmetry.space_group_name_H-M   'P 1'
#
loop_
_entity.id
_entity.type
_entity.pdbx_description
1 polymer ?
#
loop_
_entity_poly.entity_id
_entity_poly.type
_entity_poly.pdbx_seq_one_letter_code
_entity_poly.pdbx_strand_id
1 'polypeptide(L)'
;MKSILDDPRSGKNIAKTAEVVNNMIDNILENKDSIYDMLSLRNFDYYTYTHSVNVSVLSIGLGIELGLKRNEIEKLGTGAMLHDIGKSTIPHEVLNKQGKLNDVEYRIIMNHVIDGYNLVKDRKDLDKDSIIPLLQHHEKLNGKGYPNKLIAKEIKLFGRITSIADCYDALTTQRPYKPAFTPYYALSIIAKETGNYDPELLRIFIKMLGNIK
;
A
#
# COMPACT_ATOMS: atom_id res chain seq x y z
N MET A 1 5.80 1.91 -18.55
CA MET A 1 5.69 3.39 -18.65
C MET A 1 7.06 4.04 -18.76
N LYS A 2 7.92 4.01 -17.73
CA LYS A 2 9.28 4.59 -17.80
C LYS A 2 10.10 4.13 -19.01
N SER A 3 10.15 2.82 -19.27
CA SER A 3 10.85 2.26 -20.45
C SER A 3 10.31 2.76 -21.81
N ILE A 4 9.04 3.15 -21.89
CA ILE A 4 8.45 3.73 -23.11
C ILE A 4 8.80 5.22 -23.21
N LEU A 5 8.82 5.93 -22.08
CA LEU A 5 9.25 7.33 -22.03
C LEU A 5 10.73 7.46 -22.39
N ASP A 6 11.56 6.50 -21.98
CA ASP A 6 12.98 6.44 -22.29
C ASP A 6 13.28 6.01 -23.74
N ASP A 7 12.43 5.16 -24.34
CA ASP A 7 12.52 4.76 -25.75
C ASP A 7 11.11 4.66 -26.41
N PRO A 8 10.56 5.80 -26.86
CA PRO A 8 9.19 5.90 -27.35
C PRO A 8 8.97 5.28 -28.75
N ARG A 9 10.04 4.89 -29.45
CA ARG A 9 9.96 4.27 -30.78
C ARG A 9 10.09 2.74 -30.73
N SER A 10 10.40 2.17 -29.57
CA SER A 10 10.54 0.73 -29.41
C SER A 10 9.21 0.00 -29.59
N GLY A 11 9.09 -0.72 -30.71
CA GLY A 11 7.94 -1.59 -30.98
C GLY A 11 7.72 -2.63 -29.88
N LYS A 12 8.78 -3.09 -29.21
CA LYS A 12 8.69 -3.99 -28.05
C LYS A 12 8.06 -3.32 -26.83
N ASN A 13 8.45 -2.08 -26.52
CA ASN A 13 7.87 -1.33 -25.40
C ASN A 13 6.40 -0.97 -25.68
N ILE A 14 6.08 -0.63 -26.93
CA ILE A 14 4.70 -0.38 -27.39
C ILE A 14 3.85 -1.65 -27.26
N ALA A 15 4.34 -2.80 -27.74
CA ALA A 15 3.62 -4.08 -27.64
C ALA A 15 3.32 -4.49 -26.19
N LYS A 16 4.29 -4.34 -25.27
CA LYS A 16 4.06 -4.56 -23.83
C LYS A 16 2.97 -3.66 -23.25
N THR A 17 2.86 -2.43 -23.75
CA THR A 17 1.81 -1.50 -23.31
C THR A 17 0.44 -1.99 -23.77
N ALA A 18 0.35 -2.42 -25.03
CA ALA A 18 -0.89 -2.99 -25.56
C ALA A 18 -1.31 -4.25 -24.78
N GLU A 19 -0.38 -5.11 -24.39
CA GLU A 19 -0.66 -6.29 -23.55
C GLU A 19 -1.24 -5.89 -22.18
N VAL A 20 -0.64 -4.91 -21.51
CA VAL A 20 -1.18 -4.38 -20.24
C VAL A 20 -2.59 -3.82 -20.42
N VAL A 21 -2.83 -3.06 -21.50
CA VAL A 21 -4.14 -2.49 -21.80
C VAL A 21 -5.17 -3.59 -22.09
N ASN A 22 -4.82 -4.62 -22.86
CA ASN A 22 -5.71 -5.74 -23.15
C ASN A 22 -6.09 -6.48 -21.87
N ASN A 23 -5.12 -6.77 -21.00
CA ASN A 23 -5.41 -7.38 -19.71
C ASN A 23 -6.37 -6.50 -18.88
N MET A 24 -6.20 -5.18 -18.88
CA MET A 24 -7.15 -4.27 -18.20
C MET A 24 -8.55 -4.34 -18.83
N ILE A 25 -8.64 -4.34 -20.17
CA ILE A 25 -9.92 -4.45 -20.88
C ILE A 25 -10.63 -5.74 -20.50
N ASP A 26 -9.93 -6.88 -20.54
CA ASP A 26 -10.50 -8.18 -20.20
C ASP A 26 -11.06 -8.19 -18.78
N ASN A 27 -10.28 -7.71 -17.80
CA ASN A 27 -10.72 -7.61 -16.40
C ASN A 27 -11.93 -6.66 -16.22
N ILE A 28 -11.98 -5.53 -16.93
CA ILE A 28 -13.10 -4.57 -16.84
C ILE A 28 -14.36 -5.13 -17.51
N LEU A 29 -14.23 -5.83 -18.64
CA LEU A 29 -15.36 -6.44 -19.33
C LEU A 29 -15.98 -7.58 -18.52
N GLU A 30 -15.16 -8.33 -17.79
CA GLU A 30 -15.62 -9.38 -16.86
C GLU A 30 -16.36 -8.82 -15.64
N ASN A 31 -16.04 -7.59 -15.20
CA ASN A 31 -16.71 -6.92 -14.08
C ASN A 31 -16.92 -5.43 -14.36
N LYS A 32 -17.99 -5.11 -15.08
CA LYS A 32 -18.29 -3.75 -15.57
C LYS A 32 -18.47 -2.71 -14.48
N ASP A 33 -18.86 -3.10 -13.27
CA ASP A 33 -19.06 -2.17 -12.16
C ASP A 33 -17.72 -1.73 -11.54
N SER A 34 -16.66 -2.54 -11.70
CA SER A 34 -15.34 -2.26 -11.14
C SER A 34 -14.72 -0.97 -11.69
N ILE A 35 -15.03 -0.58 -12.93
CA ILE A 35 -14.55 0.69 -13.49
C ILE A 35 -15.19 1.90 -12.80
N TYR A 36 -16.46 1.83 -12.44
CA TYR A 36 -17.16 2.92 -11.76
C TYR A 36 -16.66 3.07 -10.32
N ASP A 37 -16.37 1.96 -9.64
CA ASP A 37 -15.74 1.95 -8.32
C ASP A 37 -14.35 2.60 -8.38
N MET A 38 -13.50 2.21 -9.34
CA MET A 38 -12.17 2.80 -9.52
C MET A 38 -12.24 4.31 -9.84
N LEU A 39 -13.17 4.72 -10.70
CA LEU A 39 -13.35 6.13 -11.08
C LEU A 39 -13.89 6.98 -9.93
N SER A 40 -14.80 6.44 -9.11
CA SER A 40 -15.35 7.14 -7.96
C SER A 40 -14.31 7.35 -6.86
N LEU A 41 -13.51 6.33 -6.54
CA LEU A 41 -12.41 6.41 -5.56
C LEU A 41 -11.37 7.46 -5.95
N ARG A 42 -11.01 7.52 -7.24
CA ARG A 42 -10.08 8.54 -7.77
C ARG A 42 -10.58 9.98 -7.52
N ASN A 43 -11.89 10.20 -7.57
CA ASN A 43 -12.49 11.52 -7.40
C ASN A 43 -12.67 11.93 -5.93
N PHE A 44 -12.77 10.96 -5.00
CA PHE A 44 -12.91 11.23 -3.56
C PHE A 44 -11.61 11.74 -2.95
N ASP A 45 -10.50 11.02 -3.19
CA ASP A 45 -9.16 11.47 -2.84
C ASP A 45 -8.13 10.77 -3.74
N TYR A 46 -7.70 11.48 -4.78
CA TYR A 46 -6.71 11.02 -5.75
C TYR A 46 -5.43 10.50 -5.09
N TYR A 47 -5.03 11.11 -3.97
CA TYR A 47 -3.83 10.74 -3.24
C TYR A 47 -4.01 9.39 -2.55
N THR A 48 -5.06 9.23 -1.75
CA THR A 48 -5.33 7.97 -1.02
C THR A 48 -5.52 6.81 -2.00
N TYR A 49 -6.14 7.04 -3.16
CA TYR A 49 -6.23 6.02 -4.21
C TYR A 49 -4.85 5.62 -4.75
N THR A 50 -4.05 6.58 -5.19
CA THR A 50 -2.70 6.31 -5.75
C THR A 50 -1.82 5.61 -4.73
N HIS A 51 -1.87 6.04 -3.47
CA HIS A 51 -1.15 5.43 -2.36
C HIS A 51 -1.57 3.97 -2.15
N SER A 52 -2.87 3.68 -2.08
CA SER A 52 -3.39 2.32 -1.90
C SER A 52 -2.98 1.38 -3.02
N VAL A 53 -3.04 1.86 -4.28
CA VAL A 53 -2.57 1.10 -5.44
C VAL A 53 -1.07 0.82 -5.35
N ASN A 54 -0.26 1.83 -5.05
CA ASN A 54 1.20 1.67 -4.95
C ASN A 54 1.58 0.69 -3.83
N VAL A 55 0.97 0.83 -2.65
CA VAL A 55 1.20 -0.07 -1.51
C VAL A 55 0.82 -1.51 -1.86
N SER A 56 -0.29 -1.71 -2.58
CA SER A 56 -0.69 -3.02 -3.09
C SER A 56 0.34 -3.60 -4.06
N VAL A 57 0.76 -2.84 -5.07
CA VAL A 57 1.76 -3.27 -6.07
C VAL A 57 3.10 -3.60 -5.42
N LEU A 58 3.59 -2.75 -4.50
CA LEU A 58 4.82 -2.97 -3.75
C LEU A 58 4.74 -4.21 -2.86
N SER A 59 3.60 -4.42 -2.19
CA SER A 59 3.36 -5.60 -1.35
C SER A 59 3.33 -6.88 -2.17
N ILE A 60 2.63 -6.87 -3.32
CA ILE A 60 2.59 -7.98 -4.28
C ILE A 60 3.99 -8.31 -4.79
N GLY A 61 4.75 -7.28 -5.20
CA GLY A 61 6.14 -7.45 -5.65
C GLY A 61 7.00 -8.12 -4.59
N LEU A 62 6.93 -7.67 -3.34
CA LEU A 62 7.68 -8.28 -2.25
C LEU A 62 7.21 -9.72 -1.98
N GLY A 63 5.91 -9.98 -2.04
CA GLY A 63 5.35 -11.32 -1.94
C GLY A 63 5.86 -12.28 -3.02
N ILE A 64 6.00 -11.81 -4.25
CA ILE A 64 6.57 -12.59 -5.36
C ILE A 64 8.04 -12.93 -5.08
N GLU A 65 8.84 -11.96 -4.65
CA GLU A 65 10.27 -12.18 -4.32
C GLU A 65 10.45 -13.14 -3.13
N LEU A 66 9.47 -13.21 -2.24
CA LEU A 66 9.42 -14.18 -1.13
C LEU A 66 8.97 -15.58 -1.56
N GLY A 67 8.51 -15.76 -2.81
CA GLY A 67 8.00 -17.02 -3.31
C GLY A 67 6.60 -17.39 -2.80
N LEU A 68 5.79 -16.39 -2.41
CA LEU A 68 4.40 -16.63 -2.04
C LEU A 68 3.61 -17.24 -3.20
N LYS A 69 2.66 -18.11 -2.88
CA LYS A 69 1.78 -18.71 -3.88
C LYS A 69 0.78 -17.69 -4.40
N ARG A 70 0.21 -17.95 -5.58
CA ARG A 70 -0.76 -17.07 -6.23
C ARG A 70 -1.92 -16.66 -5.30
N ASN A 71 -2.51 -17.61 -4.58
CA ASN A 71 -3.60 -17.35 -3.64
C ASN A 71 -3.17 -16.46 -2.46
N GLU A 72 -1.93 -16.60 -1.98
CA GLU A 72 -1.37 -15.74 -0.92
C GLU A 72 -1.10 -14.33 -1.43
N ILE A 73 -0.60 -14.21 -2.66
CA ILE A 73 -0.37 -12.91 -3.33
C ILE A 73 -1.69 -12.18 -3.53
N GLU A 74 -2.76 -12.88 -3.94
CA GLU A 74 -4.10 -12.30 -4.07
C GLU A 74 -4.59 -11.74 -2.75
N LYS A 75 -4.52 -12.52 -1.66
CA LYS A 75 -4.91 -12.07 -0.32
C LYS A 75 -4.11 -10.85 0.14
N LEU A 76 -2.78 -10.90 -0.02
CA LEU A 76 -1.87 -9.80 0.34
C LEU A 76 -2.19 -8.53 -0.46
N GLY A 77 -2.37 -8.67 -1.78
CA GLY A 77 -2.68 -7.56 -2.69
C GLY A 77 -4.02 -6.91 -2.37
N THR A 78 -5.07 -7.72 -2.17
CA THR A 78 -6.40 -7.22 -1.76
C THR A 78 -6.32 -6.51 -0.42
N GLY A 79 -5.68 -7.10 0.59
CA GLY A 79 -5.56 -6.47 1.89
C GLY A 79 -4.75 -5.17 1.84
N ALA A 80 -3.65 -5.15 1.10
CA ALA A 80 -2.82 -3.97 0.92
C ALA A 80 -3.54 -2.86 0.14
N MET A 81 -4.43 -3.20 -0.82
CA MET A 81 -5.29 -2.21 -1.47
C MET A 81 -6.29 -1.58 -0.49
N LEU A 82 -6.79 -2.37 0.46
CA LEU A 82 -7.81 -1.94 1.43
C LEU A 82 -7.23 -1.38 2.72
N HIS A 83 -5.91 -1.33 2.90
CA HIS A 83 -5.28 -1.09 4.20
C HIS A 83 -5.75 0.22 4.86
N ASP A 84 -6.06 1.22 4.03
CA ASP A 84 -6.43 2.57 4.40
C ASP A 84 -7.94 2.87 4.25
N ILE A 85 -8.79 1.87 3.97
CA ILE A 85 -10.22 2.09 3.67
C ILE A 85 -10.95 2.85 4.77
N GLY A 86 -10.53 2.69 6.03
CA GLY A 86 -11.11 3.43 7.16
C GLY A 86 -10.84 4.94 7.13
N LYS A 87 -9.94 5.46 6.26
CA LYS A 87 -9.81 6.92 6.09
C LYS A 87 -11.10 7.56 5.59
N SER A 88 -11.99 6.79 4.98
CA SER A 88 -13.34 7.23 4.58
C SER A 88 -14.23 7.63 5.77
N THR A 89 -13.93 7.20 7.00
CA THR A 89 -14.69 7.57 8.20
C THR A 89 -14.12 8.82 8.90
N ILE A 90 -12.94 9.29 8.47
CA ILE A 90 -12.25 10.41 9.10
C ILE A 90 -12.82 11.74 8.60
N PRO A 91 -13.11 12.71 9.50
CA PRO A 91 -13.55 14.04 9.08
C PRO A 91 -12.57 14.68 8.09
N HIS A 92 -13.10 15.22 6.99
CA HIS A 92 -12.30 15.77 5.89
C HIS A 92 -11.31 16.85 6.35
N GLU A 93 -11.70 17.70 7.29
CA GLU A 93 -10.87 18.75 7.89
C GLU A 93 -9.66 18.21 8.69
N VAL A 94 -9.79 17.03 9.29
CA VAL A 94 -8.69 16.35 10.00
C VAL A 94 -7.79 15.63 9.00
N LEU A 95 -8.38 14.89 8.06
CA LEU A 95 -7.65 14.12 7.05
C LEU A 95 -6.78 15.01 6.14
N ASN A 96 -7.31 16.17 5.75
CA ASN A 96 -6.66 17.12 4.83
C ASN A 96 -6.01 18.32 5.53
N LYS A 97 -5.82 18.25 6.85
CA LYS A 97 -5.29 19.37 7.63
C LYS A 97 -3.91 19.80 7.14
N GLN A 98 -3.74 21.13 7.03
CA GLN A 98 -2.46 21.76 6.72
C GLN A 98 -1.62 21.97 7.98
N GLY A 99 -0.53 21.22 8.10
CA GLY A 99 0.42 21.32 9.20
C GLY A 99 0.34 20.15 10.19
N LYS A 100 0.82 20.38 11.42
CA LYS A 100 0.87 19.33 12.44
C LYS A 100 -0.52 19.06 13.01
N LEU A 101 -0.83 17.77 13.16
CA LEU A 101 -1.98 17.30 13.92
C LEU A 101 -1.71 17.51 15.42
N ASN A 102 -2.73 17.91 16.16
CA ASN A 102 -2.71 17.83 17.62
C ASN A 102 -2.98 16.39 18.09
N ASP A 103 -2.83 16.12 19.38
CA ASP A 103 -2.99 14.76 19.92
C ASP A 103 -4.40 14.17 19.72
N VAL A 104 -5.43 15.00 19.70
CA VAL A 104 -6.83 14.56 19.47
C VAL A 104 -7.01 14.16 18.00
N GLU A 105 -6.57 15.02 17.08
CA GLU A 105 -6.60 14.77 15.64
C GLU A 105 -5.77 13.55 15.26
N TYR A 106 -4.59 13.38 15.87
CA TYR A 106 -3.75 12.21 15.66
C TYR A 106 -4.46 10.92 16.08
N ARG A 107 -5.12 10.91 17.26
CA ARG A 107 -5.94 9.77 17.70
C ARG A 107 -7.11 9.48 16.78
N ILE A 108 -7.77 10.51 16.24
CA ILE A 108 -8.84 10.34 15.24
C ILE A 108 -8.28 9.63 14.01
N ILE A 109 -7.14 10.08 13.47
CA ILE A 109 -6.53 9.41 12.31
C ILE A 109 -6.16 7.97 12.63
N MET A 110 -5.58 7.67 13.78
CA MET A 110 -5.22 6.28 14.15
C MET A 110 -6.40 5.31 14.10
N ASN A 111 -7.64 5.79 14.32
CA ASN A 111 -8.84 4.96 14.31
C ASN A 111 -9.16 4.37 12.93
N HIS A 112 -8.61 4.91 11.83
CA HIS A 112 -8.88 4.37 10.48
C HIS A 112 -8.58 2.86 10.38
N VAL A 113 -7.65 2.34 11.18
CA VAL A 113 -7.36 0.90 11.21
C VAL A 113 -8.57 0.11 11.74
N ILE A 114 -9.12 0.53 12.88
CA ILE A 114 -10.24 -0.16 13.52
C ILE A 114 -11.54 0.09 12.75
N ASP A 115 -11.74 1.31 12.27
CA ASP A 115 -12.90 1.67 11.45
C ASP A 115 -12.88 0.90 10.13
N GLY A 116 -11.72 0.81 9.47
CA GLY A 116 -11.54 0.01 8.27
C GLY A 116 -11.87 -1.46 8.50
N TYR A 117 -11.44 -2.04 9.63
CA TYR A 117 -11.80 -3.40 9.99
C TYR A 117 -13.31 -3.57 10.17
N ASN A 118 -13.95 -2.64 10.87
CA ASN A 118 -15.40 -2.66 11.09
C ASN A 118 -16.20 -2.56 9.79
N LEU A 119 -15.69 -1.85 8.77
CA LEU A 119 -16.33 -1.77 7.46
C LEU A 119 -16.33 -3.10 6.70
N VAL A 120 -15.31 -3.95 6.90
CA VAL A 120 -15.08 -5.14 6.06
C VAL A 120 -15.21 -6.48 6.78
N LYS A 121 -15.22 -6.51 8.13
CA LYS A 121 -15.16 -7.77 8.92
C LYS A 121 -16.29 -8.77 8.64
N ASP A 122 -17.47 -8.28 8.23
CA ASP A 122 -18.66 -9.11 7.98
C ASP A 122 -18.82 -9.50 6.50
N ARG A 123 -17.88 -9.09 5.64
CA ARG A 123 -17.85 -9.46 4.22
C ARG A 123 -17.44 -10.93 4.06
N LYS A 124 -18.34 -11.73 3.46
CA LYS A 124 -18.09 -13.16 3.21
C LYS A 124 -17.18 -13.43 2.02
N ASP A 125 -17.06 -12.45 1.13
CA ASP A 125 -16.25 -12.47 -0.09
C ASP A 125 -14.81 -11.97 0.14
N LEU A 126 -14.49 -11.50 1.35
CA LEU A 126 -13.14 -11.13 1.74
C LEU A 126 -12.50 -12.25 2.57
N ASP A 127 -11.36 -12.76 2.08
CA ASP A 127 -10.58 -13.74 2.84
C ASP A 127 -10.05 -13.13 4.14
N LYS A 128 -10.07 -13.91 5.23
CA LYS A 128 -9.64 -13.45 6.55
C LYS A 128 -8.17 -13.01 6.60
N ASP A 129 -7.31 -13.59 5.76
CA ASP A 129 -5.91 -13.18 5.68
C ASP A 129 -5.74 -11.82 5.00
N SER A 130 -6.67 -11.42 4.12
CA SER A 130 -6.69 -10.10 3.49
C SER A 130 -6.99 -8.98 4.49
N ILE A 131 -7.51 -9.29 5.67
CA ILE A 131 -7.73 -8.31 6.74
C ILE A 131 -6.42 -7.93 7.45
N ILE A 132 -5.38 -8.76 7.33
CA ILE A 132 -4.13 -8.59 8.08
C ILE A 132 -3.37 -7.32 7.70
N PRO A 133 -3.14 -6.99 6.41
CA PRO A 133 -2.56 -5.71 6.01
C PRO A 133 -3.28 -4.51 6.64
N LEU A 134 -4.62 -4.51 6.62
CA LEU A 134 -5.44 -3.46 7.20
C LEU A 134 -5.18 -3.33 8.70
N LEU A 135 -5.21 -4.42 9.46
CA LEU A 135 -5.06 -4.37 10.91
C LEU A 135 -3.63 -4.09 11.40
N GLN A 136 -2.60 -4.38 10.60
CA GLN A 136 -1.22 -4.47 11.07
C GLN A 136 -0.22 -3.58 10.34
N HIS A 137 -0.60 -2.84 9.28
CA HIS A 137 0.35 -1.99 8.54
C HIS A 137 1.01 -0.89 9.39
N HIS A 138 0.37 -0.46 10.48
CA HIS A 138 0.94 0.49 11.44
C HIS A 138 1.54 -0.15 12.70
N GLU A 139 1.50 -1.48 12.82
CA GLU A 139 2.23 -2.19 13.87
C GLU A 139 3.73 -2.15 13.60
N LYS A 140 4.54 -2.16 14.67
CA LYS A 140 6.00 -2.07 14.60
C LYS A 140 6.61 -3.18 15.44
N LEU A 141 7.68 -3.83 14.97
CA LEU A 141 8.21 -5.02 15.66
C LEU A 141 8.64 -4.77 17.11
N ASN A 142 8.96 -3.51 17.46
CA ASN A 142 9.29 -3.06 18.81
C ASN A 142 8.07 -2.74 19.71
N GLY A 143 6.84 -2.97 19.24
CA GLY A 143 5.61 -2.75 20.01
C GLY A 143 5.18 -1.28 20.14
N LYS A 144 5.87 -0.36 19.46
CA LYS A 144 5.51 1.08 19.48
C LYS A 144 4.47 1.47 18.42
N GLY A 145 4.01 0.50 17.64
CA GLY A 145 2.97 0.68 16.63
C GLY A 145 1.56 0.76 17.21
N TYR A 146 0.56 0.68 16.34
CA TYR A 146 -0.85 0.70 16.69
C TYR A 146 -1.65 -0.15 15.68
N PRO A 147 -2.88 -0.58 16.01
CA PRO A 147 -3.68 -0.27 17.21
C PRO A 147 -3.40 -1.16 18.43
N ASN A 148 -2.90 -2.37 18.23
CA ASN A 148 -2.78 -3.39 19.28
C ASN A 148 -1.39 -3.44 19.93
N LYS A 149 -0.40 -2.71 19.38
CA LYS A 149 0.98 -2.65 19.90
C LYS A 149 1.67 -4.01 19.86
N LEU A 150 1.44 -4.73 18.77
CA LEU A 150 1.97 -6.07 18.56
C LEU A 150 3.49 -6.05 18.48
N ILE A 151 4.14 -7.10 18.98
CA ILE A 151 5.59 -7.26 18.93
C ILE A 151 6.00 -8.39 18.00
N ALA A 152 7.06 -8.17 17.23
CA ALA A 152 7.77 -9.18 16.43
C ALA A 152 6.87 -10.28 15.83
N LYS A 153 6.84 -11.46 16.46
CA LYS A 153 6.13 -12.67 16.01
C LYS A 153 4.62 -12.54 15.98
N GLU A 154 4.04 -11.60 16.71
CA GLU A 154 2.60 -11.32 16.72
C GLU A 154 2.14 -10.59 15.45
N ILE A 155 3.05 -9.83 14.83
CA ILE A 155 2.82 -9.23 13.52
C ILE A 155 3.01 -10.32 12.46
N LYS A 156 1.94 -10.64 11.76
CA LYS A 156 1.92 -11.66 10.71
C LYS A 156 2.66 -11.14 9.47
N LEU A 157 3.08 -12.07 8.62
CA LEU A 157 3.89 -11.78 7.42
C LEU A 157 3.28 -10.66 6.56
N PHE A 158 1.98 -10.73 6.26
CA PHE A 158 1.31 -9.71 5.44
C PHE A 158 1.33 -8.33 6.09
N GLY A 159 1.17 -8.23 7.41
CA GLY A 159 1.29 -6.98 8.15
C GLY A 159 2.70 -6.38 8.06
N ARG A 160 3.74 -7.22 8.19
CA ARG A 160 5.14 -6.78 8.05
C ARG A 160 5.47 -6.30 6.65
N ILE A 161 5.00 -7.01 5.62
CA ILE A 161 5.16 -6.62 4.21
C ILE A 161 4.50 -5.27 3.97
N THR A 162 3.23 -5.13 4.33
CA THR A 162 2.46 -3.90 4.07
C THR A 162 3.01 -2.73 4.87
N SER A 163 3.50 -2.92 6.11
CA SER A 163 4.12 -1.82 6.88
C SER A 163 5.35 -1.22 6.21
N ILE A 164 6.17 -2.05 5.55
CA ILE A 164 7.33 -1.57 4.77
C ILE A 164 6.87 -0.84 3.52
N ALA A 165 5.92 -1.43 2.78
CA ALA A 165 5.40 -0.85 1.53
C ALA A 165 4.69 0.50 1.76
N ASP A 166 3.83 0.58 2.79
CA ASP A 166 3.14 1.79 3.24
C ASP A 166 4.14 2.91 3.57
N CYS A 167 5.09 2.63 4.47
CA CYS A 167 6.09 3.62 4.86
C CYS A 167 6.93 4.11 3.67
N TYR A 168 7.37 3.19 2.80
CA TYR A 168 8.14 3.55 1.62
C TYR A 168 7.33 4.45 0.68
N ASP A 169 6.10 4.08 0.32
CA ASP A 169 5.26 4.89 -0.57
C ASP A 169 4.95 6.27 0.05
N ALA A 170 4.64 6.33 1.34
CA ALA A 170 4.39 7.59 2.05
C ALA A 170 5.61 8.53 2.07
N LEU A 171 6.84 8.00 1.92
CA LEU A 171 8.06 8.77 1.81
C LEU A 171 8.38 9.17 0.36
N THR A 172 8.07 8.32 -0.63
CA THR A 172 8.45 8.53 -2.03
C THR A 172 7.36 9.13 -2.92
N THR A 173 6.12 9.19 -2.46
CA THR A 173 5.02 9.77 -3.23
C THR A 173 4.85 11.25 -2.90
N GLN A 174 4.80 12.09 -3.94
CA GLN A 174 4.61 13.53 -3.80
C GLN A 174 3.21 13.82 -3.26
N ARG A 175 3.15 14.64 -2.19
CA ARG A 175 1.90 15.16 -1.63
C ARG A 175 1.87 16.68 -1.85
N PRO A 176 0.69 17.33 -1.93
CA PRO A 176 0.60 18.79 -2.09
C PRO A 176 1.41 19.58 -1.06
N TYR A 177 1.66 18.97 0.11
CA TYR A 177 2.29 19.60 1.27
C TYR A 177 3.66 19.00 1.64
N LYS A 178 4.15 18.03 0.85
CA LYS A 178 5.43 17.36 1.10
C LYS A 178 6.08 16.89 -0.21
N PRO A 179 7.29 17.36 -0.54
CA PRO A 179 8.02 16.84 -1.68
C PRO A 179 8.36 15.36 -1.46
N ALA A 180 8.30 14.58 -2.55
CA ALA A 180 8.74 13.19 -2.54
C ALA A 180 10.23 13.09 -2.19
N PHE A 181 10.58 12.15 -1.31
CA PHE A 181 11.98 11.78 -1.14
C PHE A 181 12.46 10.87 -2.27
N THR A 182 13.77 10.91 -2.54
CA THR A 182 14.37 9.93 -3.45
C THR A 182 14.25 8.52 -2.86
N PRO A 183 14.14 7.46 -3.69
CA PRO A 183 14.11 6.08 -3.21
C PRO A 183 15.24 5.76 -2.24
N TYR A 184 16.46 6.18 -2.57
CA TYR A 184 17.64 5.97 -1.72
C TYR A 184 17.48 6.64 -0.34
N TYR A 185 17.02 7.89 -0.31
CA TYR A 185 16.85 8.61 0.95
C TYR A 185 15.72 8.00 1.80
N ALA A 186 14.58 7.64 1.17
CA ALA A 186 13.48 6.96 1.85
C ALA A 186 13.92 5.65 2.49
N LEU A 187 14.64 4.79 1.76
CA LEU A 187 15.19 3.53 2.30
C LEU A 187 16.19 3.78 3.43
N SER A 188 16.99 4.85 3.35
CA SER A 188 17.92 5.21 4.43
C SER A 188 17.20 5.63 5.72
N ILE A 189 16.01 6.25 5.61
CA ILE A 189 15.17 6.59 6.76
C ILE A 189 14.61 5.31 7.39
N ILE A 190 13.99 4.45 6.58
CA ILE A 190 13.41 3.18 7.03
C ILE A 190 14.47 2.31 7.71
N ALA A 191 15.66 2.22 7.14
CA ALA A 191 16.77 1.44 7.71
C ALA A 191 17.28 1.99 9.07
N LYS A 192 17.12 3.29 9.33
CA LYS A 192 17.49 3.91 10.63
C LYS A 192 16.45 3.66 11.71
N GLU A 193 15.22 3.29 11.36
CA GLU A 193 14.17 2.93 12.31
C GLU A 193 14.36 1.50 12.85
N THR A 194 15.49 1.29 13.54
CA THR A 194 15.86 -0.03 14.07
C THR A 194 14.76 -0.59 14.98
N GLY A 195 14.38 -1.84 14.72
CA GLY A 195 13.30 -2.52 15.45
C GLY A 195 11.88 -2.14 15.03
N ASN A 196 11.68 -1.21 14.08
CA ASN A 196 10.34 -0.95 13.54
C ASN A 196 9.94 -2.01 12.50
N TYR A 197 10.86 -2.36 11.60
CA TYR A 197 10.60 -3.21 10.44
C TYR A 197 11.41 -4.50 10.48
N ASP A 198 10.92 -5.52 9.77
CA ASP A 198 11.59 -6.80 9.62
C ASP A 198 12.85 -6.63 8.73
N PRO A 199 14.06 -6.85 9.28
CA PRO A 199 15.30 -6.55 8.55
C PRO A 199 15.51 -7.48 7.35
N GLU A 200 15.02 -8.72 7.40
CA GLU A 200 15.14 -9.64 6.27
C GLU A 200 14.20 -9.22 5.14
N LEU A 201 12.96 -8.87 5.47
CA LEU A 201 12.01 -8.36 4.49
C LEU A 201 12.48 -7.04 3.87
N LEU A 202 13.02 -6.12 4.68
CA LEU A 202 13.55 -4.85 4.18
C LEU A 202 14.72 -5.08 3.22
N ARG A 203 15.61 -6.03 3.50
CA ARG A 203 16.71 -6.39 2.60
C ARG A 203 16.19 -6.90 1.25
N ILE A 204 15.17 -7.77 1.25
CA ILE A 204 14.57 -8.31 0.03
C ILE A 204 13.85 -7.18 -0.73
N PHE A 205 13.14 -6.31 -0.02
CA PHE A 205 12.48 -5.14 -0.59
C PHE A 205 13.46 -4.19 -1.29
N ILE A 206 14.60 -3.89 -0.66
CA ILE A 206 15.67 -3.07 -1.28
C ILE A 206 16.18 -3.74 -2.56
N LYS A 207 16.44 -5.06 -2.53
CA LYS A 207 16.89 -5.81 -3.70
C LYS A 207 15.86 -5.78 -4.84
N MET A 208 14.58 -5.97 -4.50
CA MET A 208 13.45 -5.88 -5.44
C MET A 208 13.43 -4.51 -6.14
N LEU A 209 13.52 -3.42 -5.38
CA LEU A 209 13.55 -2.07 -5.94
C LEU A 209 14.75 -1.83 -6.85
N GLY A 210 15.92 -2.42 -6.54
CA GLY A 210 17.11 -2.35 -7.38
C GLY A 210 16.96 -3.00 -8.76
N ASN A 211 15.99 -3.90 -8.93
CA ASN A 211 15.68 -4.51 -10.22
C ASN A 211 14.77 -3.64 -11.11
N ILE A 212 14.19 -2.58 -10.55
CA ILE A 212 13.32 -1.64 -11.29
C ILE A 212 14.22 -0.67 -12.07
N LYS A 213 14.33 -0.88 -13.39
CA LYS A 213 15.08 -0.01 -14.32
C LYS A 213 14.24 1.19 -14.75
#